data_AF-A0A929DGL4-F1
#
_entry.id   AF-A0A929DGL4-F1
#
_cell.length_a   1.000
_cell.length_b   1.000
_cell.length_c   1.000
_cell.angle_alpha   90.00
_cell.angle_beta   90.00
_cell.angle_gamma   90.00
#
_symmetry.space_group_name_H-M   'P 1'
#
loop_
_entity.id
_entity.type
_entity.pdbx_description
1 polymer ?
#
loop_
_entity_poly.entity_id
_entity_poly.type
_entity_poly.pdbx_seq_one_letter_code
_entity_poly.pdbx_strand_id
1 'polypeptide(L)'
;MSLLLTNIQFDLSAIDSDGLVLVIVGYCIVFMALLLLYLFFRYIIPSILKVKIGKGRIYEGSDPSGKNQKIQITGEVNAAISMALYLYLSELHDEESNILTIKRVSKVYSPWSSKIYGVRSLK
;
A
#
# COMPACT_ATOMS: atom_id res chain seq x y z
N MET A 1 29.75 6.59 -39.72
CA MET A 1 28.90 6.83 -38.53
C MET A 1 29.26 8.11 -37.77
N SER A 2 30.45 8.70 -37.95
CA SER A 2 30.88 9.95 -37.29
C SER A 2 30.58 11.25 -38.05
N LEU A 3 30.14 11.18 -39.32
CA LEU A 3 29.96 12.35 -40.19
C LEU A 3 28.55 12.96 -40.19
N LEU A 4 27.57 12.31 -39.54
CA LEU A 4 26.20 12.85 -39.45
C LEU A 4 25.98 13.76 -38.24
N LEU A 5 26.82 13.65 -37.21
CA LEU A 5 26.69 14.46 -35.98
C LEU A 5 27.38 15.83 -36.09
N THR A 6 28.31 16.02 -37.03
CA THR A 6 29.05 17.28 -37.21
C THR A 6 28.30 18.35 -38.02
N ASN A 7 27.14 18.02 -38.60
CA ASN A 7 26.32 18.93 -39.42
C ASN A 7 25.07 19.47 -38.69
N ILE A 8 24.94 19.24 -37.38
CA ILE A 8 23.85 19.83 -36.60
C ILE A 8 24.25 21.28 -36.29
N GLN A 9 23.78 22.22 -37.12
CA GLN A 9 23.94 23.65 -36.90
C GLN A 9 22.75 24.14 -36.07
N PHE A 10 23.00 24.53 -34.81
CA PHE A 10 22.00 25.19 -33.99
C PHE A 10 21.92 26.66 -34.39
N ASP A 11 20.92 27.00 -35.21
CA ASP A 11 20.67 28.39 -35.60
C ASP A 11 19.81 29.08 -34.53
N LEU A 12 20.49 29.81 -33.63
CA LEU A 12 19.87 30.59 -32.56
C LEU A 12 19.13 31.83 -33.11
N SER A 13 19.38 32.25 -34.35
CA SER A 13 18.68 33.38 -34.97
C SER A 13 17.25 33.03 -35.40
N ALA A 14 16.92 31.74 -35.48
CA ALA A 14 15.56 31.26 -35.74
C ALA A 14 14.69 31.14 -34.47
N ILE A 15 15.20 31.55 -33.30
CA ILE A 15 14.42 31.57 -32.06
C ILE A 15 13.49 32.77 -32.08
N ASP A 16 12.21 32.49 -32.33
CA ASP A 16 11.16 33.48 -32.25
C ASP A 16 10.85 33.84 -30.78
N SER A 17 10.44 35.09 -30.52
CA SER A 17 10.11 35.54 -29.16
C SER A 17 9.04 34.67 -28.50
N ASP A 18 8.10 34.18 -29.31
CA ASP A 18 6.98 33.36 -28.87
C ASP A 18 7.44 31.96 -28.42
N GLY A 19 8.45 31.39 -29.10
CA GLY A 19 9.04 30.10 -28.73
C GLY A 19 9.75 30.18 -27.38
N LEU A 20 10.43 31.29 -27.10
CA LEU A 20 11.09 31.52 -25.83
C LEU A 20 10.06 31.65 -24.68
N VAL A 21 8.96 32.37 -24.90
CA VAL A 21 7.86 32.50 -23.94
C VAL A 21 7.24 31.14 -23.63
N LEU A 22 6.97 30.33 -24.65
CA LEU A 22 6.36 29.00 -24.49
C LEU A 22 7.24 28.07 -23.65
N VAL A 23 8.55 28.08 -23.88
CA VAL A 23 9.52 27.27 -23.13
C VAL A 23 9.58 27.71 -21.66
N ILE A 24 9.65 29.01 -21.39
CA ILE A 24 9.67 29.54 -20.01
C ILE A 24 8.38 29.17 -19.28
N VAL A 25 7.22 29.41 -19.89
CA VAL A 25 5.92 29.09 -19.30
C VAL A 25 5.79 27.58 -19.05
N GLY A 26 6.24 26.75 -19.99
CA GLY A 26 6.26 25.29 -19.85
C GLY A 26 7.07 24.84 -18.63
N TYR A 27 8.30 25.33 -18.47
CA TYR A 27 9.13 25.01 -17.30
C TYR A 27 8.49 25.51 -15.99
N CYS A 28 7.93 26.72 -15.98
CA CYS A 28 7.23 27.25 -14.81
C CYS A 28 6.05 26.37 -14.40
N ILE A 29 5.21 25.94 -15.34
CA ILE A 29 4.05 25.08 -15.06
C ILE A 29 4.50 23.72 -14.50
N VAL A 30 5.49 23.09 -15.11
CA VAL A 30 6.04 21.80 -14.64
C VAL A 30 6.57 21.95 -13.22
N PHE A 31 7.40 22.98 -12.96
CA PHE A 31 7.95 23.22 -11.64
C PHE A 31 6.85 23.49 -10.60
N MET A 32 5.83 24.27 -10.95
CA MET A 32 4.70 24.55 -10.08
C MET A 32 3.89 23.28 -9.79
N ALA A 33 3.64 22.45 -10.80
CA ALA A 33 2.92 21.18 -10.64
C ALA A 33 3.65 20.22 -9.69
N LEU A 34 4.97 20.06 -9.84
CA LEU A 34 5.77 19.24 -8.92
C LEU A 34 5.78 19.82 -7.50
N LEU A 35 5.89 21.14 -7.35
CA LEU A 35 5.87 21.80 -6.05
C LEU A 35 4.51 21.63 -5.35
N LEU A 36 3.41 21.76 -6.08
CA LEU A 36 2.06 21.55 -5.55
C LEU A 36 1.87 20.09 -5.10
N LEU A 37 2.32 19.13 -5.92
CA LEU A 37 2.28 17.70 -5.56
C LEU A 37 3.10 17.41 -4.29
N TYR A 38 4.29 18.00 -4.18
CA TYR A 38 5.12 17.89 -2.97
C TYR A 38 4.41 18.45 -1.73
N LEU A 39 3.81 19.63 -1.84
CA LEU A 39 3.05 20.24 -0.75
C LEU A 39 1.84 19.37 -0.37
N PHE A 40 1.16 18.78 -1.34
CA PHE A 40 0.05 17.88 -1.10
C PHE A 40 0.48 16.67 -0.24
N PHE A 41 1.56 16.00 -0.61
CA PHE A 41 2.09 14.89 0.18
C PHE A 41 2.64 15.32 1.54
N ARG A 42 3.28 16.48 1.62
CA ARG A 42 3.88 16.97 2.87
C ARG A 42 2.86 17.48 3.89
N TYR A 43 1.79 18.14 3.46
CA TYR A 43 0.84 18.80 4.36
C TYR A 43 -0.50 18.07 4.50
N ILE A 44 -1.06 17.55 3.40
CA ILE A 44 -2.42 16.99 3.40
C ILE A 44 -2.42 15.54 3.91
N ILE A 45 -1.47 14.71 3.48
CA ILE A 45 -1.33 13.32 3.95
C ILE A 45 -1.17 13.21 5.48
N PRO A 46 -0.18 13.85 6.14
CA PRO A 46 -0.05 13.70 7.59
C PRO A 46 -1.23 14.29 8.35
N SER A 47 -1.90 15.31 7.81
CA SER A 47 -3.11 15.88 8.43
C SER A 47 -4.28 14.89 8.39
N ILE A 48 -4.50 14.18 7.28
CA ILE A 48 -5.56 13.16 7.18
C ILE A 48 -5.25 11.95 8.07
N LEU A 49 -3.98 11.53 8.13
CA LEU A 49 -3.55 10.37 8.92
C LEU A 49 -3.64 10.63 10.42
N LYS A 50 -3.22 11.81 10.90
CA LYS A 50 -3.33 12.18 12.32
C LYS A 50 -4.77 12.18 12.82
N VAL A 51 -5.72 12.64 12.00
CA VAL A 51 -7.15 12.72 12.37
C VAL A 51 -7.80 11.34 12.43
N LYS A 52 -7.42 10.40 11.56
CA LYS A 52 -7.98 9.04 11.54
C LYS A 52 -7.32 8.08 12.53
N ILE A 53 -6.02 8.20 12.79
CA ILE A 53 -5.27 7.29 13.68
C ILE A 53 -5.35 7.68 15.16
N GLY A 54 -5.62 8.95 15.48
CA GLY A 54 -5.80 9.41 16.86
C GLY A 54 -7.03 8.84 17.59
N LYS A 55 -7.95 8.18 16.87
CA LYS A 55 -9.19 7.61 17.43
C LYS A 55 -9.15 6.10 17.68
N GLY A 56 -8.05 5.40 17.37
CA GLY A 56 -8.03 3.93 17.32
C GLY A 56 -7.02 3.21 18.22
N ARG A 57 -6.36 3.87 19.17
CA ARG A 57 -5.38 3.22 20.06
C ARG A 57 -5.55 3.64 21.51
N ILE A 58 -6.71 3.32 22.06
CA ILE A 58 -6.81 2.91 23.46
C ILE A 58 -6.80 1.38 23.43
N TYR A 59 -5.61 0.79 23.22
CA TYR A 59 -5.35 -0.58 23.67
C TYR A 59 -4.63 -0.40 25.00
N GLU A 60 -5.45 -0.39 26.05
CA GLU A 60 -5.08 -0.37 27.46
C GLU A 60 -4.36 -1.68 27.77
N GLY A 61 -3.05 -1.64 28.02
CA GLY A 61 -2.30 -2.87 28.31
C GLY A 61 -0.78 -2.83 28.36
N SER A 62 -0.10 -1.67 28.48
CA SER A 62 1.32 -1.67 28.89
C SER A 62 1.73 -0.38 29.61
N ASP A 63 2.27 -0.60 30.80
CA ASP A 63 2.90 0.28 31.81
C ASP A 63 3.05 1.81 31.59
N PRO A 64 2.80 2.62 32.63
CA PRO A 64 2.94 4.08 32.58
C PRO A 64 4.39 4.60 32.73
N SER A 65 5.43 3.74 32.66
CA SER A 65 6.82 4.15 32.97
C SER A 65 7.82 4.02 31.81
N GLY A 66 7.36 3.73 30.59
CA GLY A 66 8.20 3.73 29.39
C GLY A 66 8.09 5.06 28.67
N LYS A 67 9.08 5.94 28.86
CA LYS A 67 9.25 7.21 28.14
C LYS A 67 8.80 7.06 26.68
N ASN A 68 7.86 7.93 26.27
CA ASN A 68 7.45 8.16 24.89
C ASN A 68 8.64 8.64 24.04
N GLN A 69 9.64 7.79 23.82
CA GLN A 69 10.54 7.97 22.70
C GLN A 69 9.70 7.64 21.48
N LYS A 70 9.30 8.71 20.76
CA LYS A 70 8.93 8.60 19.36
C LYS A 70 10.17 8.09 18.63
N ILE A 71 10.43 6.78 18.70
CA ILE A 71 11.40 6.13 17.85
C ILE A 71 10.85 6.36 16.45
N GLN A 72 11.50 7.25 15.69
CA GLN A 72 11.18 7.43 14.28
C GLN A 72 11.67 6.15 13.59
N ILE A 73 10.82 5.12 13.59
CA ILE A 73 11.09 3.88 12.90
C ILE A 73 10.99 4.20 11.42
N THR A 74 12.13 4.12 10.72
CA THR A 74 12.19 4.29 9.26
C THR A 74 11.30 3.25 8.58
N GLY A 75 10.70 3.62 7.44
CA GLY A 75 9.83 2.72 6.68
C GLY A 75 10.47 1.38 6.33
N GLU A 76 11.79 1.36 6.12
CA GLU A 76 12.58 0.14 5.87
C GLU A 76 12.52 -0.85 7.04
N VAL A 77 12.65 -0.36 8.27
CA VAL A 77 12.60 -1.20 9.49
C VAL A 77 11.20 -1.75 9.65
N ASN A 78 10.18 -0.93 9.39
CA ASN A 78 8.79 -1.36 9.45
C ASN A 78 8.46 -2.42 8.40
N ALA A 79 9.01 -2.29 7.19
CA ALA A 79 8.89 -3.29 6.13
C ALA A 79 9.61 -4.60 6.50
N ALA A 80 10.82 -4.51 7.04
CA ALA A 80 11.58 -5.67 7.51
C ALA A 80 10.85 -6.43 8.64
N ILE A 81 10.30 -5.71 9.63
CA ILE A 81 9.48 -6.31 10.70
C ILE A 81 8.23 -6.99 10.10
N SER A 82 7.55 -6.32 9.18
CA SER A 82 6.36 -6.88 8.54
C SER A 82 6.68 -8.14 7.73
N MET A 83 7.82 -8.15 7.02
CA MET A 83 8.32 -9.30 6.27
C MET A 83 8.71 -10.46 7.20
N ALA A 84 9.39 -10.18 8.30
CA ALA A 84 9.74 -11.20 9.29
C ALA A 84 8.49 -11.84 9.92
N LEU A 85 7.50 -11.03 10.28
CA LEU A 85 6.21 -11.53 10.78
C LEU A 85 5.46 -12.35 9.73
N TYR A 86 5.44 -11.87 8.48
CA TYR A 86 4.80 -12.59 7.38
C TYR A 86 5.42 -13.98 7.19
N LEU A 87 6.76 -14.07 7.11
CA LEU A 87 7.46 -15.33 6.93
C LEU A 87 7.21 -16.29 8.11
N TYR A 88 7.28 -15.78 9.35
CA TYR A 88 7.01 -16.58 10.53
C TYR A 88 5.57 -17.13 10.57
N LEU A 89 4.58 -16.31 10.23
CA LEU A 89 3.19 -16.74 10.20
C LEU A 89 2.90 -17.70 9.03
N SER A 90 3.52 -17.48 7.87
CA SER A 90 3.42 -18.39 6.73
C SER A 90 4.03 -19.76 7.02
N GLU A 91 5.12 -19.83 7.78
CA GLU A 91 5.77 -21.10 8.15
C GLU A 91 4.93 -21.93 9.14
N LEU A 92 4.06 -21.28 9.94
CA LEU A 92 3.18 -21.96 10.89
C LEU A 92 1.92 -22.55 10.27
N HIS A 93 1.58 -22.19 9.04
CA HIS A 93 0.43 -22.74 8.34
C HIS A 93 0.90 -23.94 7.51
N ASP A 94 0.22 -25.09 7.67
CA ASP A 94 0.48 -26.24 6.81
C ASP A 94 0.16 -25.87 5.34
N GLU A 95 1.03 -26.26 4.41
CA GLU A 95 0.82 -26.11 2.96
C GLU A 95 -0.44 -26.90 2.55
N GLU A 96 -1.60 -26.24 2.52
CA GLU A 96 -2.84 -26.86 2.11
C GLU A 96 -2.74 -27.27 0.64
N SER A 97 -2.83 -28.58 0.35
CA SER A 97 -3.01 -29.04 -1.02
C SER A 97 -4.34 -28.46 -1.52
N ASN A 98 -4.29 -27.52 -2.46
CA ASN A 98 -5.46 -26.83 -3.02
C ASN A 98 -6.38 -27.76 -3.86
N ILE A 99 -6.35 -29.07 -3.59
CA ILE A 99 -7.09 -30.14 -4.24
C ILE A 99 -8.27 -30.53 -3.35
N LEU A 100 -9.42 -29.89 -3.58
CA LEU A 100 -10.67 -30.23 -2.89
C LEU A 100 -11.21 -31.57 -3.41
N THR A 101 -10.84 -32.69 -2.77
CA THR A 101 -11.37 -34.01 -3.11
C THR A 101 -12.74 -34.22 -2.45
N ILE A 102 -13.80 -33.80 -3.12
CA ILE A 102 -15.18 -34.00 -2.63
C ILE A 102 -15.63 -35.43 -2.95
N LYS A 103 -15.55 -36.33 -1.96
CA LYS A 103 -16.22 -37.64 -2.03
C LYS A 103 -17.72 -37.44 -1.79
N ARG A 104 -18.50 -37.44 -2.87
CA ARG A 104 -19.97 -37.44 -2.81
C ARG A 104 -20.44 -38.75 -2.16
N VAL A 105 -20.80 -38.70 -0.88
CA VAL A 105 -21.56 -39.78 -0.24
C VAL A 105 -23.00 -39.69 -0.76
N SER A 106 -23.67 -40.81 -1.04
CA SER A 106 -25.04 -40.85 -1.60
C SER A 106 -26.13 -40.27 -0.68
N LYS A 107 -25.77 -39.72 0.48
CA LYS A 107 -26.72 -39.11 1.41
C LYS A 107 -26.88 -37.63 1.08
N VAL A 108 -28.09 -37.26 0.66
CA VAL A 108 -28.50 -35.90 0.24
C VAL A 108 -28.64 -34.93 1.42
N TYR A 109 -28.37 -35.37 2.66
CA TYR A 109 -28.50 -34.52 3.85
C TYR A 109 -27.13 -34.09 4.38
N SER A 110 -27.03 -32.84 4.86
CA SER A 110 -25.85 -32.40 5.61
C SER A 110 -25.89 -32.96 7.03
N PRO A 111 -24.78 -33.52 7.55
CA PRO A 111 -24.74 -34.06 8.92
C PRO A 111 -25.06 -32.99 9.97
N TRP A 112 -24.69 -31.73 9.69
CA TRP A 112 -24.78 -30.60 10.59
C TRP A 112 -26.20 -30.07 10.83
N SER A 113 -27.15 -30.38 9.93
CA SER A 113 -28.56 -29.93 10.03
C SER A 113 -29.54 -31.09 9.90
N SER A 114 -29.20 -32.26 10.42
CA SER A 114 -30.11 -33.41 10.33
C SER A 114 -31.10 -33.41 11.52
N LYS A 115 -32.36 -33.04 11.23
CA LYS A 115 -33.45 -32.94 12.23
C LYS A 115 -33.77 -34.28 12.93
N ILE A 116 -33.24 -35.38 12.42
CA ILE A 116 -33.35 -36.75 12.96
C ILE A 116 -32.70 -36.92 14.33
N TYR A 117 -31.69 -36.14 14.71
CA TYR A 117 -31.10 -36.20 16.06
C TYR A 117 -31.85 -35.32 17.09
N GLY A 118 -32.74 -34.44 16.64
CA GLY A 118 -33.46 -33.50 17.51
C GLY A 118 -34.76 -34.05 18.11
N VAL A 119 -35.28 -35.16 17.60
CA VAL A 119 -36.50 -35.78 18.12
C VAL A 119 -36.17 -36.80 19.21
N ARG A 120 -35.93 -36.32 20.44
CA ARG A 120 -36.11 -37.18 21.62
C ARG A 120 -37.59 -37.52 21.67
N SER A 121 -37.97 -38.73 21.28
CA SER A 121 -39.26 -39.30 21.62
C SER A 121 -39.30 -39.40 23.15
N LEU A 122 -39.93 -38.41 23.79
CA LEU A 122 -40.28 -38.49 25.20
C LEU A 122 -41.31 -39.61 25.32
N LYS A 123 -40.87 -40.74 25.88
CA LYS A 123 -41.71 -41.84 26.29
C LYS A 123 -42.32 -41.54 27.66
#